data_AF-A0A2N2IG61-F1
#
_entry.id   AF-A0A2N2IG61-F1
#
_cell.length_a   1.000
_cell.length_b   1.000
_cell.length_c   1.000
_cell.angle_alpha   90.00
_cell.angle_beta   90.00
_cell.angle_gamma   90.00
#
_symmetry.space_group_name_H-M   'P 1'
#
loop_
_entity.id
_entity.type
_entity.pdbx_description
1 polymer ?
#
loop_
_entity_poly.entity_id
_entity_poly.type
_entity_poly.pdbx_seq_one_letter_code
_entity_poly.pdbx_strand_id
1 'polypeptide(L)'
;MNIVEWLKRIMVGFGAAWVMWLLIFLSIVSVAVMLERAWFFWSIRDNLANLSKRLRELLRSGDIEGALTSMKKSPSAEAAVVVAGLLEADRGPKAAEEAMRGAAALQRVRLEKRLAILGTLGNNAPFIGLFGTVIGVVMAF
;
A
#
# COMPACT_ATOMS: atom_id res chain seq x y z
N MET A 1 13.36 43.32 -15.20
CA MET A 1 13.66 42.02 -15.84
C MET A 1 12.40 41.18 -15.69
N ASN A 2 11.62 41.03 -16.77
CA ASN A 2 10.25 40.53 -16.64
C ASN A 2 10.27 39.03 -16.33
N ILE A 3 9.38 38.63 -15.42
CA ILE A 3 9.21 37.23 -15.00
C ILE A 3 8.95 36.31 -16.21
N VAL A 4 8.34 36.85 -17.26
CA VAL A 4 8.06 36.19 -18.53
C VAL A 4 9.35 35.87 -19.31
N GLU A 5 10.30 36.81 -19.42
CA GLU A 5 11.59 36.54 -20.07
C GLU A 5 12.40 35.48 -19.31
N TRP A 6 12.36 35.51 -17.98
CA TRP A 6 13.05 34.52 -17.14
C TRP A 6 12.45 33.12 -17.27
N LEU A 7 11.11 33.02 -17.25
CA LEU A 7 10.38 31.77 -17.53
C LEU A 7 10.69 31.22 -18.91
N LYS A 8 10.69 32.08 -19.94
CA LYS A 8 10.98 31.69 -21.32
C LYS A 8 12.42 31.16 -21.45
N ARG A 9 13.39 31.78 -20.79
CA ARG A 9 14.80 31.33 -20.82
C ARG A 9 15.01 29.97 -20.14
N ILE A 10 14.29 29.72 -19.05
CA ILE A 10 14.34 28.43 -18.35
C ILE A 10 13.65 27.34 -19.16
N MET A 11 12.46 27.60 -19.71
CA MET A 11 11.72 26.60 -20.49
C MET A 11 12.43 26.23 -21.80
N VAL A 12 12.94 27.23 -22.52
CA VAL A 12 13.65 27.01 -23.80
C VAL A 12 15.05 26.42 -23.58
N GLY A 13 15.72 26.76 -22.48
CA GLY A 13 17.07 26.24 -22.18
C GLY A 13 17.11 24.75 -21.80
N PHE A 14 16.05 24.22 -21.18
CA PHE A 14 16.00 22.82 -20.73
C PHE A 14 15.27 21.88 -21.70
N GLY A 15 14.45 22.41 -22.62
CA GLY A 15 13.66 21.62 -23.57
C GLY A 15 12.63 20.69 -22.91
N ALA A 16 12.04 19.77 -23.67
CA ALA A 16 11.12 18.75 -23.16
C ALA A 16 11.83 17.44 -22.74
N ALA A 17 13.12 17.30 -23.06
CA ALA A 17 13.87 16.06 -22.85
C ALA A 17 13.98 15.66 -21.37
N TRP A 18 14.13 16.63 -20.46
CA TRP A 18 14.19 16.35 -19.02
C TRP A 18 12.87 15.78 -18.47
N VAL A 19 11.72 16.16 -19.05
CA VAL A 19 10.42 15.63 -18.66
C VAL A 19 10.33 14.14 -19.00
N MET A 20 10.86 13.75 -20.17
CA MET A 20 10.93 12.34 -20.56
C MET A 20 11.82 11.52 -19.62
N TRP A 21 13.00 12.04 -19.27
CA TRP A 21 13.90 11.39 -18.30
C TRP A 21 13.25 11.27 -16.91
N LEU A 22 12.52 12.30 -16.46
CA LEU A 22 11.76 12.26 -15.23
C LEU A 22 10.67 11.17 -15.27
N LEU A 23 9.91 11.06 -16.37
CA LEU A 23 8.89 10.02 -16.52
C LEU A 23 9.49 8.61 -16.53
N ILE A 24 10.64 8.41 -17.20
CA ILE A 24 11.36 7.12 -17.17
C ILE A 24 11.78 6.78 -15.74
N PHE A 25 12.33 7.75 -15.01
CA PHE A 25 12.69 7.55 -13.60
C PHE A 25 11.48 7.19 -12.73
N LEU A 26 10.37 7.92 -12.85
CA LEU A 26 9.13 7.63 -12.11
C LEU A 26 8.56 6.25 -12.47
N SER A 27 8.70 5.81 -13.73
CA SER A 27 8.34 4.46 -14.18
C SER A 27 9.16 3.38 -13.47
N ILE A 28 10.48 3.54 -13.40
CA ILE A 28 11.37 2.60 -12.70
C ILE A 28 11.00 2.52 -11.21
N VAL A 29 10.77 3.66 -10.56
CA VAL A 29 10.33 3.72 -9.16
C VAL A 29 8.99 3.00 -8.98
N SER A 30 8.02 3.24 -9.88
CA SER A 30 6.70 2.60 -9.85
C SER A 30 6.83 1.07 -9.94
N VAL A 31 7.58 0.55 -10.92
CA VAL A 31 7.81 -0.89 -11.09
C VAL A 31 8.51 -1.49 -9.88
N ALA A 32 9.53 -0.81 -9.33
CA ALA A 32 10.23 -1.29 -8.14
C ALA A 32 9.28 -1.44 -6.93
N VAL A 33 8.40 -0.45 -6.70
CA VAL A 33 7.38 -0.53 -5.64
C VAL A 33 6.35 -1.62 -5.92
N MET A 34 5.92 -1.80 -7.18
CA MET A 34 5.01 -2.89 -7.55
C MET A 34 5.60 -4.27 -7.25
N LEU A 35 6.87 -4.51 -7.60
CA LEU A 35 7.55 -5.78 -7.35
C LEU A 35 7.72 -6.04 -5.85
N GLU A 36 8.15 -5.03 -5.08
CA GLU A 36 8.27 -5.13 -3.62
C GLU A 36 6.94 -5.50 -2.98
N ARG A 37 5.85 -4.86 -3.42
CA ARG A 37 4.50 -5.11 -2.91
C ARG A 37 3.99 -6.49 -3.31
N ALA A 38 4.17 -6.91 -4.56
CA ALA A 38 3.80 -8.24 -5.02
C ALA A 38 4.49 -9.33 -4.20
N TRP A 39 5.79 -9.18 -3.95
CA TRP A 39 6.54 -10.08 -3.07
C TRP A 39 5.99 -10.08 -1.65
N PHE A 40 5.76 -8.89 -1.07
CA PHE A 40 5.21 -8.76 0.28
C PHE A 40 3.86 -9.48 0.41
N PHE A 41 2.93 -9.26 -0.53
CA PHE A 41 1.62 -9.93 -0.52
C PHE A 41 1.72 -11.45 -0.71
N TRP A 42 2.65 -11.93 -1.54
CA TRP A 42 2.91 -13.37 -1.64
C TRP A 42 3.50 -13.96 -0.36
N SER A 43 4.39 -13.23 0.32
CA SER A 43 5.01 -13.70 1.56
C SER A 43 4.05 -13.79 2.75
N ILE A 44 2.98 -13.00 2.77
CA ILE A 44 1.96 -13.03 3.84
C ILE A 44 0.73 -13.87 3.49
N ARG A 45 0.71 -14.46 2.30
CA ARG A 45 -0.43 -15.24 1.80
C ARG A 45 -0.50 -16.55 2.58
N ASP A 46 -1.64 -16.82 3.18
CA ASP A 46 -1.93 -18.06 3.87
C ASP A 46 -3.28 -18.61 3.38
N ASN A 47 -3.52 -19.90 3.59
CA ASN A 47 -4.78 -20.54 3.23
C ASN A 47 -5.85 -20.17 4.26
N LEU A 48 -6.51 -19.05 4.00
CA LEU A 48 -7.52 -18.49 4.88
C LEU A 48 -8.71 -19.44 5.12
N ALA A 49 -9.08 -20.24 4.12
CA ALA A 49 -10.15 -21.23 4.26
C ALA A 49 -9.78 -22.29 5.31
N ASN A 50 -8.54 -22.78 5.27
CA ASN A 50 -8.06 -23.74 6.28
C ASN A 50 -7.87 -23.08 7.65
N LEU A 51 -7.34 -21.85 7.69
CA LEU A 51 -7.12 -21.11 8.93
C LEU A 51 -8.44 -20.85 9.68
N SER A 52 -9.46 -20.38 8.96
CA SER A 52 -10.79 -20.13 9.51
C SER A 52 -11.50 -21.42 9.94
N LYS A 53 -11.36 -22.51 9.17
CA LYS A 53 -11.88 -23.83 9.55
C LYS A 53 -11.26 -24.32 10.86
N ARG A 54 -9.93 -24.26 10.96
CA ARG A 54 -9.20 -24.71 12.16
C ARG A 54 -9.49 -23.83 13.37
N LEU A 55 -9.64 -22.52 13.18
CA LEU A 55 -10.08 -21.62 14.24
C LEU A 55 -11.46 -22.04 14.78
N ARG A 56 -12.43 -22.28 13.90
CA ARG A 56 -13.78 -22.70 14.30
C ARG A 56 -13.77 -24.05 15.02
N GLU A 57 -12.94 -24.99 14.59
CA GLU A 57 -12.79 -26.29 15.27
C GLU A 57 -12.27 -26.12 16.70
N LEU A 58 -11.19 -25.35 16.89
CA LEU A 58 -10.58 -25.09 18.21
C LEU A 58 -11.50 -24.31 19.15
N LEU A 59 -12.24 -23.33 18.62
CA LEU A 59 -13.22 -22.56 19.40
C LEU A 59 -14.41 -23.44 19.82
N ARG A 60 -14.88 -24.35 18.95
CA ARG A 60 -15.98 -25.28 19.29
C ARG A 60 -15.57 -26.31 20.33
N SER A 61 -14.31 -26.70 20.39
CA SER A 61 -13.78 -27.57 21.45
C SER A 61 -13.45 -26.82 22.75
N GLY A 62 -13.62 -25.50 22.80
CA GLY A 62 -13.28 -24.66 23.96
C GLY A 62 -11.78 -24.43 24.15
N ASP A 63 -10.93 -24.79 23.18
CA ASP A 63 -9.48 -24.69 23.26
C ASP A 63 -8.99 -23.32 22.75
N ILE A 64 -9.11 -22.30 23.60
CA ILE A 64 -8.71 -20.92 23.29
C ILE A 64 -7.18 -20.80 23.18
N GLU A 65 -6.41 -21.53 23.99
CA GLU A 65 -4.94 -21.51 23.95
C GLU A 65 -4.41 -22.14 22.66
N GLY A 66 -5.00 -23.25 22.22
CA GLY A 66 -4.71 -23.88 20.94
C GLY A 66 -5.06 -22.98 19.77
N ALA A 67 -6.21 -22.29 19.83
CA ALA A 67 -6.60 -21.29 18.83
C ALA A 67 -5.58 -20.14 18.74
N LEU A 68 -5.17 -19.58 19.88
CA LEU A 68 -4.18 -18.51 19.96
C LEU A 68 -2.83 -18.94 19.36
N THR A 69 -2.37 -20.13 19.72
CA THR A 69 -1.08 -20.68 19.25
C THR A 69 -1.11 -20.96 17.74
N SER A 70 -2.23 -21.48 17.23
CA SER A 70 -2.42 -21.73 15.81
C SER A 70 -2.43 -20.43 15.00
N MET A 71 -3.15 -19.40 15.47
CA MET A 71 -3.23 -18.12 14.77
C MET A 71 -1.91 -17.34 14.83
N LYS A 72 -1.15 -17.40 15.94
CA LYS A 72 0.17 -16.75 16.06
C LYS A 72 1.22 -17.31 15.09
N LYS A 73 1.06 -18.54 14.59
CA LYS A 73 1.97 -19.15 13.60
C LYS A 73 1.71 -18.66 12.18
N SER A 74 0.53 -18.12 11.90
CA SER A 74 0.19 -17.63 10.57
C SER A 74 0.75 -16.22 10.36
N PRO A 75 1.42 -15.94 9.22
CA PRO A 75 1.87 -14.60 8.87
C PRO A 75 0.73 -13.69 8.35
N SER A 76 -0.49 -14.22 8.26
CA SER A 76 -1.65 -13.50 7.71
C SER A 76 -2.08 -12.34 8.60
N ALA A 77 -2.45 -11.23 7.96
CA ALA A 77 -3.05 -10.08 8.63
C ALA A 77 -4.34 -10.47 9.38
N GLU A 78 -5.12 -11.39 8.84
CA GLU A 78 -6.36 -11.85 9.46
C GLU A 78 -6.11 -12.66 10.73
N ALA A 79 -5.05 -13.47 10.74
CA ALA A 79 -4.63 -14.19 11.93
C ALA A 79 -4.24 -13.23 13.06
N ALA A 80 -3.52 -12.15 12.73
CA ALA A 80 -3.15 -11.12 13.69
C ALA A 80 -4.38 -10.41 14.29
N VAL A 81 -5.44 -10.18 13.50
CA VAL A 81 -6.71 -9.62 13.99
C VAL A 81 -7.41 -10.58 14.94
N VAL A 82 -7.48 -11.87 14.57
CA VAL A 82 -8.07 -12.90 15.44
C VAL A 82 -7.30 -13.02 16.75
N VAL A 83 -5.97 -13.00 16.72
CA VAL A 83 -5.12 -13.03 17.92
C VAL A 83 -5.48 -11.88 18.87
N ALA A 84 -5.66 -10.67 18.36
CA ALA A 84 -6.06 -9.52 19.20
C ALA A 84 -7.43 -9.73 19.85
N GLY A 85 -8.40 -10.30 19.11
CA GLY A 85 -9.71 -10.64 19.67
C GLY A 85 -9.66 -11.74 20.72
N LEU A 86 -8.87 -12.80 20.49
CA LEU A 86 -8.71 -13.92 21.43
C LEU A 86 -8.05 -13.49 22.74
N LEU A 87 -7.12 -12.53 22.70
CA LEU A 87 -6.44 -12.02 23.90
C LEU A 87 -7.35 -11.20 24.82
N GLU A 88 -8.46 -10.66 24.30
CA GLU A 88 -9.42 -9.82 25.03
C GLU A 88 -10.79 -10.51 25.19
N ALA A 89 -10.87 -11.80 24.86
CA ALA A 89 -12.10 -12.58 24.89
C ALA A 89 -12.60 -12.82 26.33
N ASP A 90 -11.71 -12.86 27.32
CA ASP A 90 -12.00 -12.98 28.75
C ASP A 90 -12.75 -11.76 29.31
N ARG A 91 -12.54 -10.58 28.71
CA ARG A 91 -13.24 -9.34 29.08
C ARG A 91 -14.62 -9.19 28.42
N GLY A 92 -15.04 -10.20 27.68
CA GLY A 92 -16.35 -10.28 27.04
C GLY A 92 -16.34 -9.87 25.55
N PRO A 93 -17.46 -10.10 24.85
CA PRO A 93 -17.53 -9.99 23.39
C PRO A 93 -17.27 -8.58 22.87
N LYS A 94 -17.66 -7.54 23.63
CA LYS A 94 -17.42 -6.14 23.23
C LYS A 94 -15.94 -5.77 23.24
N ALA A 95 -15.20 -6.24 24.24
CA ALA A 95 -13.76 -5.97 24.35
C ALA A 95 -12.99 -6.67 23.22
N ALA A 96 -13.33 -7.94 22.94
CA ALA A 96 -12.78 -8.67 21.81
C ALA A 96 -13.07 -8.00 20.46
N GLU A 97 -14.31 -7.54 20.24
CA GLU A 97 -14.68 -6.84 19.00
C GLU A 97 -13.88 -5.54 18.83
N GLU A 98 -13.75 -4.73 19.88
CA GLU A 98 -12.99 -3.49 19.83
C GLU A 98 -11.50 -3.74 19.56
N ALA A 99 -10.92 -4.75 20.21
CA ALA A 99 -9.54 -5.18 19.97
C ALA A 99 -9.33 -5.64 18.52
N MET A 100 -10.27 -6.42 17.97
CA MET A 100 -10.24 -6.84 16.56
C MET A 100 -10.32 -5.64 15.62
N ARG A 101 -11.21 -4.68 15.88
CA ARG A 101 -11.34 -3.45 15.06
C ARG A 101 -10.05 -2.62 15.08
N GLY A 102 -9.46 -2.41 16.26
CA GLY A 102 -8.19 -1.71 16.39
C GLY A 102 -7.05 -2.41 15.64
N ALA A 103 -6.94 -3.73 15.82
CA ALA A 103 -5.94 -4.54 15.11
C ALA A 103 -6.16 -4.51 13.58
N ALA A 104 -7.41 -4.59 13.12
CA ALA A 104 -7.74 -4.52 11.69
C ALA A 104 -7.35 -3.18 11.08
N ALA A 105 -7.60 -2.07 11.78
CA ALA A 105 -7.17 -0.74 11.34
C ALA A 105 -5.64 -0.65 11.21
N LEU A 106 -4.89 -1.17 12.20
CA LEU A 106 -3.42 -1.21 12.14
C LEU A 106 -2.90 -2.08 11.00
N GLN A 107 -3.48 -3.27 10.79
CA GLN A 107 -3.11 -4.14 9.67
C GLN A 107 -3.42 -3.45 8.33
N ARG A 108 -4.57 -2.78 8.21
CA ARG A 108 -4.92 -2.03 6.99
C ARG A 108 -3.87 -0.99 6.65
N VAL A 109 -3.46 -0.15 7.61
CA VAL A 109 -2.39 0.84 7.41
C VAL A 109 -1.08 0.18 6.97
N ARG A 110 -0.72 -0.98 7.54
CA ARG A 110 0.47 -1.74 7.16
C ARG A 110 0.40 -2.25 5.72
N LEU A 111 -0.75 -2.77 5.31
CA LEU A 111 -0.98 -3.29 3.95
C LEU A 111 -1.00 -2.16 2.91
N GLU A 112 -1.59 -1.01 3.25
CA GLU A 112 -1.69 0.17 2.38
C GLU A 112 -0.38 0.96 2.28
N LYS A 113 0.59 0.71 3.16
CA LYS A 113 1.92 1.35 3.13
C LYS A 113 2.51 1.23 1.71
N ARG A 114 3.05 2.34 1.18
CA ARG A 114 3.63 2.45 -0.19
C ARG A 114 2.66 2.31 -1.38
N LEU A 115 1.45 1.79 -1.21
CA LEU A 115 0.42 1.86 -2.27
C LEU A 115 0.00 3.31 -2.55
N ALA A 116 0.04 4.17 -1.52
CA ALA A 116 -0.20 5.61 -1.68
C ALA A 116 0.77 6.25 -2.70
N ILE A 117 2.04 5.81 -2.74
CA ILE A 117 3.04 6.33 -3.69
C ILE A 117 2.63 5.97 -5.12
N LEU A 118 2.22 4.73 -5.36
CA LEU A 118 1.72 4.29 -6.67
C LEU A 118 0.48 5.09 -7.08
N GLY A 119 -0.44 5.35 -6.14
CA GLY A 119 -1.62 6.19 -6.39
C GLY A 119 -1.26 7.61 -6.77
N THR A 120 -0.35 8.25 -6.03
CA THR A 120 0.12 9.61 -6.34
C THR A 120 0.85 9.67 -7.68
N LEU A 121 1.74 8.72 -7.97
CA LEU A 121 2.45 8.64 -9.24
C LEU A 121 1.49 8.42 -10.41
N GLY A 122 0.56 7.46 -10.29
CA GLY A 122 -0.42 7.15 -11.33
C GLY A 122 -1.34 8.33 -11.64
N ASN A 123 -1.75 9.09 -10.63
CA ASN A 123 -2.59 10.27 -10.82
C ASN A 123 -1.83 11.47 -11.41
N ASN A 124 -0.55 11.65 -11.03
CA ASN A 124 0.20 12.84 -11.39
C ASN A 124 1.05 12.69 -12.67
N ALA A 125 1.43 11.47 -13.05
CA ALA A 125 2.26 11.23 -14.24
C ALA A 125 1.65 11.76 -15.56
N PRO A 126 0.33 11.65 -15.82
CA PRO A 126 -0.28 12.21 -17.02
C PRO A 126 -0.12 13.74 -17.12
N PHE A 127 -0.24 14.45 -15.99
CA PHE A 127 -0.06 15.90 -15.96
C PHE A 127 1.40 16.30 -16.24
N ILE A 128 2.37 15.52 -15.76
CA ILE A 128 3.79 15.72 -16.08
C ILE A 128 4.04 15.53 -17.58
N GLY A 129 3.44 14.49 -18.19
CA GLY A 129 3.52 14.27 -19.63
C GLY A 129 2.90 15.40 -20.44
N LEU A 130 1.69 15.84 -20.08
CA LEU A 130 1.02 16.98 -20.72
C LEU A 130 1.82 18.27 -20.59
N PHE A 131 2.49 18.50 -19.46
CA PHE A 131 3.37 19.64 -19.30
C PHE A 131 4.55 19.60 -20.29
N GLY A 132 5.13 18.42 -20.52
CA GLY A 132 6.17 18.23 -21.53
C GLY A 132 5.71 18.53 -22.95
N THR A 133 4.47 18.14 -23.31
CA THR A 133 3.92 18.45 -24.64
C THR A 133 3.67 19.94 -24.83
N VAL A 134 3.19 20.64 -23.80
CA VAL A 134 3.03 22.11 -23.83
C VAL A 134 4.37 22.82 -24.04
N ILE A 135 5.44 22.41 -23.33
CA ILE A 135 6.80 22.94 -23.55
C ILE A 135 7.22 22.73 -25.02
N GLY A 136 6.99 21.54 -25.57
CA GLY A 136 7.35 21.21 -26.96
C GLY A 136 6.64 22.12 -27.97
N VAL A 137 5.33 22.35 -27.79
CA VAL A 137 4.55 23.26 -28.64
C VAL A 137 5.08 24.69 -28.54
N VAL A 138 5.34 25.20 -27.33
CA VAL A 138 5.85 26.57 -27.12
C VAL A 138 7.24 26.80 -27.73
N MET A 139 8.07 25.76 -27.88
CA MET A 139 9.36 25.89 -28.56
C MET A 139 9.25 25.83 -30.08
N ALA A 140 8.19 25.24 -30.63
CA ALA A 140 7.98 25.11 -32.06
C ALA A 140 7.38 26.37 -32.71
N PHE A 141 6.76 27.23 -31.91
CA PHE A 141 6.16 28.52 -32.31
C PHE A 141 6.97 29.70 -31.78
#